data_AF-A0A1I2FE61-F1
#
_entry.id   AF-A0A1I2FE61-F1
#
_cell.length_a   1.000
_cell.length_b   1.000
_cell.length_c   1.000
_cell.angle_alpha   90.00
_cell.angle_beta   90.00
_cell.angle_gamma   90.00
#
_symmetry.space_group_name_H-M   'P 1'
#
loop_
_entity.id
_entity.type
_entity.pdbx_description
1 polymer ?
#
loop_
_entity_poly.entity_id
_entity_poly.type
_entity_poly.pdbx_seq_one_letter_code
_entity_poly.pdbx_strand_id
1 'polypeptide(L)'
;MKHYVPKLIPEKYRVLPDYFRQENPLETTPVTDPVDYLWWALAGVFTLISLFVWTQHAGFGLCLLLFAFFASPWGRHRVEKGLRFYFTSSLKAGVLGLLAVASVVTGQQYRQQVAKTAEALRLEGIEKQRIEQEANRQHMIRLDSLRSYLTLADASLKKGAYIKSINLYSQSLRFASESNGVDNHHIWTGLAESYVRTRQYQQAIKQYDKLIAERSSDPEYQYKRALCYQKIGRKIEAISDLNDASLAGYKPATRLYNQLNPLLRRVLYYQTVCCDGSDSPSNAKGSGACSHHGGVCNWNKPIYKTYRKYDRTGF
;
A
#
# COMPACT_ATOMS: atom_id res chain seq x y z
N MET A 1 17.64 -38.89 82.36
CA MET A 1 18.10 -38.81 80.96
C MET A 1 19.42 -39.56 80.85
N LYS A 2 19.48 -40.64 80.06
CA LYS A 2 20.73 -41.41 79.87
C LYS A 2 21.55 -40.70 78.78
N HIS A 3 22.72 -40.18 79.14
CA HIS A 3 23.69 -39.65 78.18
C HIS A 3 24.26 -40.80 77.35
N TYR A 4 24.17 -40.69 76.03
CA TYR A 4 24.77 -41.65 75.10
C TYR A 4 26.28 -41.45 75.11
N VAL A 5 27.06 -42.51 75.36
CA VAL A 5 28.52 -42.46 75.29
C VAL A 5 28.95 -42.75 73.85
N PRO A 6 29.53 -41.79 73.11
CA PRO A 6 30.01 -42.07 71.76
C PRO A 6 31.25 -42.98 71.79
N LYS A 7 31.40 -43.84 70.76
CA LYS A 7 32.54 -44.75 70.51
C LYS A 7 32.62 -46.05 71.35
N LEU A 8 31.48 -46.70 71.61
CA LEU A 8 31.45 -48.00 72.31
C LEU A 8 32.04 -49.17 71.50
N ILE A 9 32.13 -49.08 70.17
CA ILE A 9 32.61 -50.18 69.31
C ILE A 9 34.00 -49.86 68.75
N PRO A 10 35.03 -50.67 69.06
CA PRO A 10 36.37 -50.56 68.48
C PRO A 10 36.34 -50.69 66.96
N GLU A 11 37.18 -49.91 66.28
CA GLU A 11 37.16 -49.71 64.82
C GLU A 11 37.23 -51.03 64.01
N LYS A 12 38.00 -52.00 64.52
CA LYS A 12 38.17 -53.35 63.95
C LYS A 12 36.90 -54.22 63.90
N TYR A 13 35.84 -53.86 64.63
CA TYR A 13 34.59 -54.62 64.70
C TYR A 13 33.40 -53.88 64.05
N ARG A 14 33.67 -52.78 63.33
CA ARG A 14 32.62 -52.08 62.57
C ARG A 14 32.34 -52.85 61.29
N VAL A 15 31.12 -53.36 61.17
CA VAL A 15 30.62 -53.93 59.91
C VAL A 15 30.36 -52.75 58.96
N LEU A 16 31.07 -52.73 57.83
CA LEU A 16 31.14 -51.61 56.88
C LEU A 16 31.82 -50.35 57.47
N PRO A 17 33.16 -50.35 57.66
CA PRO A 17 33.89 -49.22 58.25
C PRO A 17 33.70 -47.92 57.45
N ASP A 18 33.54 -48.03 56.13
CA ASP A 18 33.28 -46.90 55.24
C ASP A 18 31.87 -46.32 55.32
N TYR A 19 30.91 -47.04 55.92
CA TYR A 19 29.49 -46.65 56.00
C TYR A 19 29.20 -45.73 57.20
N PHE A 20 30.07 -45.73 58.21
CA PHE A 20 29.94 -44.91 59.43
C PHE A 20 31.07 -43.88 59.54
N ARG A 21 31.24 -43.04 58.51
CA ARG A 21 31.97 -41.77 58.73
C ARG A 21 31.13 -40.87 59.61
N GLN A 22 31.60 -40.61 60.84
CA GLN A 22 31.15 -39.47 61.60
C GLN A 22 31.64 -38.21 60.88
N GLU A 23 30.71 -37.48 60.28
CA GLU A 23 30.98 -36.13 59.80
C GLU A 23 31.31 -35.22 60.99
N ASN A 24 32.47 -34.57 60.93
CA ASN A 24 32.69 -33.37 61.70
C ASN A 24 31.74 -32.28 61.16
N PRO A 25 30.92 -31.66 62.02
CA PRO A 25 30.09 -30.56 61.60
C PRO A 25 30.98 -29.33 61.34
N LEU A 26 30.90 -28.82 60.11
CA LEU A 26 31.31 -27.47 59.71
C LEU A 26 32.82 -27.18 59.72
N GLU A 27 33.52 -27.61 58.66
CA GLU A 27 34.55 -26.75 58.06
C GLU A 27 34.25 -26.59 56.57
N THR A 28 33.45 -25.57 56.28
CA THR A 28 33.30 -25.01 54.95
C THR A 28 34.57 -24.25 54.60
N THR A 29 35.56 -24.92 54.00
CA THR A 29 36.44 -24.24 53.05
C THR A 29 36.28 -24.93 51.70
N PRO A 30 35.81 -24.21 50.67
CA PRO A 30 35.72 -24.80 49.35
C PRO A 30 37.14 -24.80 48.79
N VAL A 31 37.92 -25.85 49.07
CA VAL A 31 39.03 -26.18 48.17
C VAL A 31 38.34 -26.68 46.90
N THR A 32 38.04 -25.75 46.00
CA THR A 32 37.49 -26.07 44.69
C THR A 32 38.56 -26.80 43.92
N ASP A 33 38.44 -28.12 43.83
CA ASP A 33 39.31 -28.90 42.98
C ASP A 33 39.21 -28.36 41.54
N PRO A 34 40.30 -28.30 40.76
CA PRO A 34 40.26 -27.84 39.37
C PRO A 34 39.20 -28.54 38.51
N VAL A 35 38.85 -29.77 38.89
CA VAL A 35 37.81 -30.61 38.27
C VAL A 35 36.40 -30.05 38.49
N ASP A 36 36.13 -29.36 39.60
CA ASP A 36 34.81 -28.79 39.89
C ASP A 36 34.50 -27.59 38.99
N TYR A 37 35.50 -26.80 38.61
CA TYR A 37 35.35 -25.74 37.61
C TYR A 37 34.95 -26.30 36.24
N LEU A 38 35.50 -27.46 35.87
CA LEU A 38 35.16 -28.15 34.63
C LEU A 38 33.71 -28.64 34.64
N TRP A 39 33.22 -29.15 35.78
CA TRP A 39 31.81 -29.54 35.96
C TRP A 39 30.85 -28.34 35.95
N TRP A 40 31.25 -27.21 36.54
CA TRP A 40 30.48 -25.96 36.45
C TRP A 40 30.41 -25.43 35.01
N ALA A 41 31.53 -25.43 34.29
CA ALA A 41 31.56 -25.03 32.89
C ALA A 41 30.67 -25.93 32.03
N LEU A 42 30.77 -27.25 32.22
CA LEU A 42 29.94 -28.24 31.52
C LEU A 42 28.46 -28.05 31.81
N ALA A 43 28.08 -27.89 33.09
CA ALA A 43 26.71 -27.58 33.47
C ALA A 43 26.22 -26.28 32.82
N GLY A 44 27.04 -25.22 32.81
CA GLY A 44 26.73 -23.95 32.16
C GLY A 44 26.48 -24.07 30.65
N VAL A 45 27.23 -24.90 29.94
CA VAL A 45 27.00 -25.15 28.50
C VAL A 45 25.66 -25.85 28.29
N PHE A 46 25.35 -26.88 29.07
CA PHE A 46 24.09 -27.62 28.92
C PHE A 46 22.86 -26.81 29.33
N THR A 47 22.96 -25.92 30.32
CA THR A 47 21.86 -25.01 30.65
C THR A 47 21.58 -24.02 29.52
N LEU A 48 22.62 -23.45 28.88
CA LEU A 48 22.46 -22.56 27.73
C LEU A 48 21.82 -23.29 26.53
N ILE A 49 22.30 -24.50 26.21
CA ILE A 49 21.71 -25.32 25.14
C ILE A 49 20.25 -25.63 25.46
N SER A 50 19.92 -25.97 26.71
CA SER A 50 18.53 -26.21 27.10
C SER A 50 17.65 -24.98 26.87
N LEU A 51 18.09 -23.79 27.26
CA LEU A 51 17.27 -22.58 27.10
C LEU A 51 16.94 -22.31 25.63
N PHE A 52 17.90 -22.56 24.74
CA PHE A 52 17.70 -22.44 23.29
C PHE A 52 16.69 -23.48 22.76
N VAL A 53 16.83 -24.74 23.19
CA VAL A 53 15.99 -25.86 22.74
C VAL A 53 14.59 -25.83 23.34
N TRP A 54 14.40 -25.23 24.52
CA TRP A 54 13.14 -25.27 25.28
C TRP A 54 11.94 -24.78 24.47
N THR A 55 12.15 -23.77 23.63
CA THR A 55 11.13 -23.17 22.76
C THR A 55 10.63 -24.13 21.67
N GLN A 56 11.44 -25.10 21.28
CA GLN A 56 11.17 -26.03 20.18
C GLN A 56 10.76 -27.42 20.69
N HIS A 57 11.39 -27.88 21.78
CA HIS A 57 11.11 -29.19 22.37
C HIS A 57 11.41 -29.20 23.87
N ALA A 58 10.41 -28.84 24.67
CA ALA A 58 10.52 -28.71 26.14
C ALA A 58 11.07 -29.98 26.82
N GLY A 59 10.71 -31.18 26.33
CA GLY A 59 11.20 -32.45 26.89
C GLY A 59 12.72 -32.65 26.75
N PHE A 60 13.31 -32.22 25.62
CA PHE A 60 14.77 -32.34 25.43
C PHE A 60 15.50 -31.29 26.27
N GLY A 61 14.97 -30.06 26.32
CA GLY A 61 15.48 -29.03 27.22
C GLY A 61 15.47 -29.50 28.69
N LEU A 62 14.36 -30.09 29.14
CA LEU A 62 14.24 -30.60 30.51
C LEU A 62 15.26 -31.71 30.82
N CYS A 63 15.49 -32.65 29.91
CA CYS A 63 16.54 -33.65 30.08
C CYS A 63 17.95 -33.02 30.21
N LEU A 64 18.26 -32.00 29.41
CA LEU A 64 19.54 -31.29 29.48
C LEU A 64 19.68 -30.44 30.75
N LEU A 65 18.60 -29.83 31.27
CA LEU A 65 18.63 -29.13 32.56
C LEU A 65 18.82 -30.08 33.72
N LEU A 66 18.14 -31.24 33.73
CA LEU A 66 18.34 -32.25 34.76
C LEU A 66 19.76 -32.81 34.72
N PHE A 67 20.30 -33.04 33.53
CA PHE A 67 21.70 -33.41 33.34
C PHE A 67 22.64 -32.32 33.87
N ALA A 68 22.44 -31.05 33.51
CA ALA A 68 23.25 -29.93 33.98
C ALA A 68 23.16 -29.72 35.50
N PHE A 69 21.96 -29.84 36.07
CA PHE A 69 21.72 -29.72 37.51
C PHE A 69 22.47 -30.81 38.28
N PHE A 70 22.41 -32.07 37.84
CA PHE A 70 23.14 -33.17 38.47
C PHE A 70 24.65 -33.16 38.13
N ALA A 71 25.05 -32.58 37.01
CA ALA A 71 26.46 -32.37 36.65
C ALA A 71 27.11 -31.23 37.47
N SER A 72 26.32 -30.26 37.95
CA SER A 72 26.81 -29.20 38.85
C SER A 72 27.07 -29.74 40.27
N PRO A 73 28.21 -29.41 40.90
CA PRO A 73 28.48 -29.73 42.30
C PRO A 73 27.37 -29.21 43.25
N TRP A 74 26.80 -28.04 42.94
CA TRP A 74 25.71 -27.45 43.72
C TRP A 74 24.43 -28.29 43.67
N GLY A 75 24.03 -28.74 42.48
CA GLY A 75 22.79 -29.53 42.33
C GLY A 75 22.91 -30.91 42.97
N ARG A 76 24.07 -31.58 42.85
CA ARG A 76 24.33 -32.84 43.56
C ARG A 76 24.24 -32.67 45.06
N HIS A 77 24.92 -31.67 45.62
CA HIS A 77 24.93 -31.44 47.06
C HIS A 77 23.51 -31.18 47.60
N ARG A 78 22.66 -30.49 46.84
CA ARG A 78 21.24 -30.29 47.20
C ARG A 78 20.45 -31.60 47.24
N VAL A 79 20.66 -32.50 46.29
CA VAL A 79 20.00 -33.83 46.27
C VAL A 79 20.52 -34.70 47.41
N GLU A 80 21.83 -34.75 47.62
CA GLU A 80 22.46 -35.53 48.71
C GLU A 80 21.97 -35.07 50.08
N LYS A 81 21.91 -33.75 50.32
CA LYS A 81 21.39 -33.17 51.56
C LYS A 81 19.90 -33.45 51.75
N GLY A 82 19.11 -33.38 50.67
CA GLY A 82 17.66 -33.66 50.71
C GLY A 82 17.35 -35.12 51.03
N LEU A 83 18.09 -36.05 50.45
CA LEU A 83 17.93 -37.49 50.65
C LEU A 83 18.72 -38.05 51.84
N ARG A 84 19.57 -37.22 52.48
CA ARG A 84 20.51 -37.62 53.54
C ARG A 84 21.37 -38.82 53.11
N PHE A 85 21.87 -38.77 51.87
CA PHE A 85 22.56 -39.86 51.22
C PHE A 85 23.72 -39.31 50.37
N TYR A 86 24.87 -39.98 50.38
CA TYR A 86 26.02 -39.61 49.55
C TYR A 86 26.15 -40.53 48.34
N PHE A 87 26.28 -39.94 47.15
CA PHE A 87 26.46 -40.75 45.95
C PHE A 87 27.90 -41.27 45.86
N THR A 88 28.04 -42.60 45.78
CA THR A 88 29.30 -43.25 45.39
C THR A 88 29.62 -42.97 43.93
N SER A 89 30.90 -43.07 43.54
CA SER A 89 31.34 -42.78 42.17
C SER A 89 30.63 -43.64 41.11
N SER A 90 30.31 -44.90 41.44
CA SER A 90 29.55 -45.79 40.55
C SER A 90 28.10 -45.34 40.37
N LEU A 91 27.43 -44.90 41.45
CA LEU A 91 26.06 -44.43 41.39
C LEU A 91 25.95 -43.08 40.67
N LYS A 92 26.92 -42.17 40.84
CA LYS A 92 27.02 -40.91 40.06
C LYS A 92 27.10 -41.20 38.56
N ALA A 93 27.98 -42.13 38.17
CA ALA A 93 28.13 -42.55 36.79
C ALA A 93 26.85 -43.18 36.23
N GLY A 94 26.15 -44.00 37.03
CA GLY A 94 24.87 -44.61 36.65
C GLY A 94 23.76 -43.58 36.39
N VAL A 95 23.60 -42.60 37.31
CA VAL A 95 22.58 -41.54 37.16
C VAL A 95 22.89 -40.63 35.96
N LEU A 96 24.14 -40.20 35.80
CA LEU A 96 24.56 -39.41 34.63
C LEU A 96 24.39 -40.20 33.32
N GLY A 97 24.70 -41.50 33.32
CA GLY A 97 24.49 -42.38 32.18
C GLY A 97 23.02 -42.49 31.77
N LEU A 98 22.11 -42.67 32.73
CA LEU A 98 20.66 -42.68 32.46
C LEU A 98 20.15 -41.35 31.90
N LEU A 99 20.58 -40.22 32.47
CA LEU A 99 20.23 -38.88 31.98
C LEU A 99 20.80 -38.62 30.58
N ALA A 100 22.01 -39.13 30.29
CA ALA A 100 22.61 -39.05 28.96
C ALA A 100 21.79 -39.86 27.93
N VAL A 101 21.37 -41.09 28.27
CA VAL A 101 20.50 -41.90 27.39
C VAL A 101 19.16 -41.20 27.14
N ALA A 102 18.52 -40.68 28.18
CA ALA A 102 17.27 -39.93 28.05
C ALA A 102 17.44 -38.67 27.17
N SER A 103 18.57 -37.97 27.30
CA SER A 103 18.93 -36.82 26.47
C SER A 103 19.17 -37.20 25.01
N VAL A 104 19.77 -38.37 24.73
CA VAL A 104 19.96 -38.86 23.35
C VAL A 104 18.62 -39.18 22.69
N VAL A 105 17.72 -39.88 23.39
CA VAL A 105 16.39 -40.26 22.86
C VAL A 105 15.55 -39.01 22.57
N THR A 106 15.44 -38.10 23.53
CA THR A 106 14.69 -36.83 23.34
C THR A 106 15.39 -35.89 22.33
N GLY A 107 16.71 -35.95 22.23
CA GLY A 107 17.49 -35.23 21.24
C GLY A 107 17.21 -35.69 19.80
N GLN A 108 16.98 -36.99 19.58
CA GLN A 108 16.55 -37.50 18.28
C GLN A 108 15.15 -36.98 17.90
N GLN A 109 14.21 -36.93 18.85
CA GLN A 109 12.88 -36.36 18.62
C GLN A 109 12.94 -34.86 18.29
N TYR A 110 13.76 -34.09 19.01
CA TYR A 110 14.02 -32.68 18.70
C TYR A 110 14.55 -32.49 17.28
N ARG A 111 15.54 -33.30 16.85
CA ARG A 111 16.09 -33.24 15.49
C ARG A 111 15.01 -33.52 14.43
N GLN A 112 14.16 -34.52 14.65
CA GLN A 112 13.05 -34.81 13.76
C GLN A 112 12.04 -33.67 13.69
N GLN A 113 11.71 -33.06 14.83
CA GLN A 113 10.80 -31.92 14.89
C GLN A 113 11.36 -30.71 14.12
N VAL A 114 12.63 -30.38 14.32
CA VAL A 114 13.31 -29.29 13.60
C VAL A 114 13.32 -29.57 12.09
N ALA A 115 13.63 -30.80 11.67
CA ALA A 115 13.61 -31.19 10.26
C ALA A 115 12.20 -31.02 9.65
N LYS A 116 11.15 -31.46 10.34
CA LYS A 116 9.75 -31.29 9.92
C LYS A 116 9.37 -29.82 9.79
N THR A 117 9.75 -28.97 10.77
CA THR A 117 9.45 -27.54 10.71
C THR A 117 10.19 -26.83 9.58
N ALA A 118 11.44 -27.21 9.32
CA ALA A 118 12.23 -26.66 8.24
C ALA A 118 11.66 -27.05 6.87
N GLU A 119 11.19 -28.29 6.73
CA GLU A 119 10.50 -28.75 5.52
C GLU A 119 9.17 -28.02 5.31
N ALA A 120 8.36 -27.84 6.37
CA ALA A 120 7.11 -27.08 6.28
C ALA A 120 7.34 -25.63 5.83
N LEU A 121 8.34 -24.94 6.39
CA LEU A 121 8.69 -23.58 6.00
C LEU A 121 9.17 -23.51 4.53
N ARG A 122 9.95 -24.51 4.09
CA ARG A 122 10.40 -24.61 2.70
C ARG A 122 9.20 -24.78 1.75
N LEU A 123 8.26 -25.67 2.08
CA LEU A 123 7.05 -25.89 1.29
C LEU A 123 6.17 -24.64 1.24
N GLU A 124 6.02 -23.93 2.37
CA GLU A 124 5.31 -22.65 2.40
C GLU A 124 5.98 -21.59 1.51
N GLY A 125 7.31 -21.52 1.51
CA GLY A 125 8.07 -20.63 0.62
C GLY A 125 7.86 -20.94 -0.86
N ILE A 126 7.86 -22.23 -1.23
CA ILE A 126 7.60 -22.67 -2.61
C ILE A 126 6.16 -22.33 -3.02
N GLU A 127 5.18 -22.55 -2.13
CA GLU A 127 3.77 -22.25 -2.43
C GLU A 127 3.55 -20.75 -2.60
N LYS A 128 4.15 -19.90 -1.75
CA LYS A 128 4.11 -18.44 -1.93
C LYS A 128 4.68 -18.01 -3.28
N GLN A 129 5.83 -18.56 -3.66
CA GLN A 129 6.44 -18.30 -4.98
C GLN A 129 5.52 -18.74 -6.12
N ARG A 130 4.86 -19.90 -5.98
CA ARG A 130 3.92 -20.41 -6.98
C ARG A 130 2.72 -19.48 -7.15
N ILE A 131 2.11 -19.04 -6.05
CA ILE A 131 0.99 -18.11 -6.05
C ILE A 131 1.40 -16.78 -6.69
N GLU A 132 2.57 -16.25 -6.34
CA GLU A 132 3.11 -15.02 -6.93
C GLU A 132 3.37 -15.18 -8.44
N GLN A 133 3.96 -16.30 -8.86
CA GLN A 133 4.17 -16.61 -10.28
C GLN A 133 2.86 -16.73 -11.04
N GLU A 134 1.83 -17.35 -10.45
CA GLU A 134 0.52 -17.48 -11.06
C GLU A 134 -0.19 -16.13 -11.20
N ALA A 135 -0.15 -15.29 -10.15
CA ALA A 135 -0.67 -13.94 -10.19
C ALA A 135 0.04 -13.09 -11.26
N ASN A 136 1.38 -13.17 -11.33
CA ASN A 136 2.17 -12.51 -12.36
C ASN A 136 1.82 -13.01 -13.77
N ARG A 137 1.64 -14.33 -13.94
CA ARG A 137 1.21 -14.92 -15.22
C ARG A 137 -0.17 -14.39 -15.64
N GLN A 138 -1.14 -14.39 -14.73
CA GLN A 138 -2.49 -13.87 -14.99
C GLN A 138 -2.44 -12.38 -15.35
N HIS A 139 -1.65 -11.60 -14.62
CA HIS A 139 -1.43 -10.19 -14.90
C HIS A 139 -0.82 -9.96 -16.29
N MET A 140 0.15 -10.77 -16.71
CA MET A 140 0.73 -10.69 -18.05
C MET A 140 -0.26 -11.08 -19.16
N ILE A 141 -1.06 -12.13 -18.96
CA ILE A 141 -2.12 -12.54 -19.91
C ILE A 141 -3.15 -11.41 -20.07
N ARG A 142 -3.54 -10.76 -18.97
CA ARG A 142 -4.42 -9.60 -18.99
C ARG A 142 -3.84 -8.45 -19.82
N LEU A 143 -2.56 -8.11 -19.61
CA LEU A 143 -1.89 -7.03 -20.34
C LEU A 143 -1.71 -7.37 -21.83
N ASP A 144 -1.40 -8.63 -22.16
CA ASP A 144 -1.29 -9.09 -23.54
C ASP A 144 -2.65 -8.99 -24.26
N SER A 145 -3.73 -9.42 -23.59
CA SER A 145 -5.10 -9.28 -24.09
C SER A 145 -5.46 -7.81 -24.32
N LEU A 146 -5.16 -6.93 -23.35
CA LEU A 146 -5.37 -5.48 -23.45
C LEU A 146 -4.68 -4.90 -24.70
N ARG A 147 -3.38 -5.18 -24.87
CA ARG A 147 -2.59 -4.71 -26.01
C ARG A 147 -3.09 -5.26 -27.33
N SER A 148 -3.43 -6.53 -27.38
CA SER A 148 -3.99 -7.18 -28.57
C SER A 148 -5.30 -6.51 -29.01
N TYR A 149 -6.25 -6.31 -28.10
CA TYR A 149 -7.50 -5.62 -28.44
C TYR A 149 -7.28 -4.16 -28.84
N LEU A 150 -6.39 -3.42 -28.16
CA LEU A 150 -6.04 -2.05 -28.50
C LEU A 150 -5.47 -1.93 -29.92
N THR A 151 -4.46 -2.74 -30.24
CA THR A 151 -3.83 -2.70 -31.58
C THR A 151 -4.83 -3.01 -32.70
N LEU A 152 -5.73 -3.99 -32.48
CA LEU A 152 -6.80 -4.30 -33.42
C LEU A 152 -7.86 -3.19 -33.51
N ALA A 153 -8.16 -2.51 -32.40
CA ALA A 153 -9.08 -1.39 -32.36
C ALA A 153 -8.53 -0.21 -33.17
N ASP A 154 -7.27 0.18 -32.94
CA ASP A 154 -6.56 1.24 -33.67
C ASP A 154 -6.53 0.95 -35.17
N ALA A 155 -6.20 -0.30 -35.54
CA ALA A 155 -6.19 -0.72 -36.93
C ALA A 155 -7.60 -0.65 -37.56
N SER A 156 -8.64 -1.00 -36.80
CA SER A 156 -10.03 -0.91 -37.25
C SER A 156 -10.50 0.53 -37.40
N LEU A 157 -10.09 1.42 -36.49
CA LEU A 157 -10.34 2.86 -36.55
C LEU A 157 -9.71 3.47 -37.80
N LYS A 158 -8.43 3.19 -38.06
CA LYS A 158 -7.70 3.66 -39.27
C LYS A 158 -8.32 3.17 -40.57
N LYS A 159 -8.88 1.95 -40.58
CA LYS A 159 -9.61 1.38 -41.74
C LYS A 159 -11.02 1.94 -41.92
N GLY A 160 -11.51 2.78 -41.00
CA GLY A 160 -12.87 3.30 -41.02
C GLY A 160 -13.94 2.29 -40.58
N ALA A 161 -13.54 1.14 -40.04
CA ALA A 161 -14.45 0.12 -39.51
C ALA A 161 -14.90 0.49 -38.09
N TYR A 162 -15.60 1.62 -37.95
CA TYR A 162 -15.86 2.27 -36.65
C TYR A 162 -16.68 1.44 -35.67
N ILE A 163 -17.67 0.67 -36.14
CA ILE A 163 -18.47 -0.20 -35.26
C ILE A 163 -17.59 -1.31 -34.66
N LYS A 164 -16.72 -1.90 -35.48
CA LYS A 164 -15.74 -2.90 -35.02
C LYS A 164 -14.75 -2.29 -34.04
N SER A 165 -14.26 -1.09 -34.33
CA SER A 165 -13.40 -0.30 -33.44
C SER A 165 -14.05 -0.09 -32.07
N ILE A 166 -15.32 0.32 -32.01
CA ILE A 166 -16.06 0.51 -30.75
C ILE A 166 -16.08 -0.78 -29.92
N ASN A 167 -16.38 -1.92 -30.56
CA ASN A 167 -16.43 -3.20 -29.87
C ASN A 167 -15.06 -3.61 -29.32
N LEU A 168 -13.99 -3.45 -30.10
CA LEU A 168 -12.63 -3.80 -29.69
C LEU A 168 -12.11 -2.89 -28.57
N TYR A 169 -12.32 -1.58 -28.65
CA TYR A 169 -11.98 -0.68 -27.55
C TYR A 169 -12.79 -1.00 -26.29
N SER A 170 -14.08 -1.31 -26.42
CA SER A 170 -14.91 -1.71 -25.28
C SER A 170 -14.42 -3.01 -24.63
N GLN A 171 -13.94 -3.97 -25.45
CA GLN A 171 -13.30 -5.19 -24.95
C GLN A 171 -11.98 -4.89 -24.24
N SER A 172 -11.14 -4.02 -24.81
CA SER A 172 -9.87 -3.61 -24.20
C SER A 172 -10.08 -2.96 -22.82
N LEU A 173 -11.13 -2.16 -22.65
CA LEU A 173 -11.46 -1.50 -21.39
C LEU A 173 -11.74 -2.50 -20.26
N ARG A 174 -12.17 -3.74 -20.56
CA ARG A 174 -12.39 -4.79 -19.55
C ARG A 174 -11.09 -5.31 -18.94
N PHE A 175 -9.97 -5.14 -19.62
CA PHE A 175 -8.65 -5.56 -19.18
C PHE A 175 -7.82 -4.40 -18.60
N ALA A 176 -8.24 -3.16 -18.86
CA ALA A 176 -7.60 -1.99 -18.29
C ALA A 176 -7.89 -1.90 -16.78
N SER A 177 -6.87 -1.62 -15.96
CA SER A 177 -7.05 -1.31 -14.54
C SER A 177 -7.05 0.19 -14.28
N GLU A 178 -7.63 0.59 -13.14
CA GLU A 178 -7.59 1.97 -12.65
C GLU A 178 -6.15 2.49 -12.48
N SER A 179 -5.19 1.59 -12.20
CA SER A 179 -3.76 1.93 -12.12
C SER A 179 -3.13 2.35 -13.46
N ASN A 180 -3.76 2.04 -14.60
CA ASN A 180 -3.20 2.23 -15.93
C ASN A 180 -3.89 3.41 -16.65
N GLY A 181 -3.83 4.61 -16.06
CA GLY A 181 -4.48 5.81 -16.61
C GLY A 181 -4.13 6.09 -18.07
N VAL A 182 -2.88 5.84 -18.48
CA VAL A 182 -2.42 6.04 -19.87
C VAL A 182 -3.19 5.17 -20.87
N ASP A 183 -3.52 3.92 -20.51
CA ASP A 183 -4.28 3.01 -21.38
C ASP A 183 -5.74 3.45 -21.46
N ASN A 184 -6.34 3.85 -20.33
CA ASN A 184 -7.74 4.32 -20.27
C ASN A 184 -7.96 5.56 -21.14
N HIS A 185 -7.04 6.52 -21.05
CA HIS A 185 -7.04 7.73 -21.85
C HIS A 185 -7.06 7.42 -23.36
N HIS A 186 -6.19 6.51 -23.80
CA HIS A 186 -6.12 6.09 -25.20
C HIS A 186 -7.43 5.42 -25.65
N ILE A 187 -7.96 4.50 -24.83
CA ILE A 187 -9.22 3.80 -25.12
C ILE A 187 -10.39 4.79 -25.25
N TRP A 188 -10.53 5.73 -24.32
CA TRP A 188 -11.63 6.72 -24.36
C TRP A 188 -11.51 7.64 -25.55
N THR A 189 -10.29 8.03 -25.94
CA THR A 189 -10.05 8.82 -27.16
C THR A 189 -10.51 8.05 -28.41
N GLY A 190 -10.10 6.79 -28.53
CA GLY A 190 -10.49 5.93 -29.65
C GLY A 190 -12.00 5.64 -29.71
N LEU A 191 -12.64 5.42 -28.56
CA LEU A 191 -14.09 5.29 -28.46
C LEU A 191 -14.80 6.59 -28.86
N ALA A 192 -14.36 7.74 -28.33
CA ALA A 192 -14.96 9.03 -28.63
C ALA A 192 -14.92 9.32 -30.13
N GLU A 193 -13.79 9.10 -30.79
CA GLU A 193 -13.68 9.27 -32.24
C GLU A 193 -14.61 8.30 -32.98
N SER A 194 -14.59 7.02 -32.62
CA SER A 194 -15.42 6.01 -33.28
C SER A 194 -16.92 6.31 -33.15
N TYR A 195 -17.36 6.80 -31.97
CA TYR A 195 -18.73 7.23 -31.73
C TYR A 195 -19.09 8.48 -32.54
N VAL A 196 -18.21 9.47 -32.64
CA VAL A 196 -18.42 10.64 -33.52
C VAL A 196 -18.59 10.22 -34.97
N ARG A 197 -17.74 9.33 -35.47
CA ARG A 197 -17.77 8.83 -36.86
C ARG A 197 -19.05 8.05 -37.17
N THR A 198 -19.61 7.38 -36.16
CA THR A 198 -20.90 6.67 -36.26
C THR A 198 -22.11 7.52 -35.89
N ARG A 199 -21.94 8.83 -35.67
CA ARG A 199 -22.99 9.79 -35.27
C ARG A 199 -23.66 9.49 -33.92
N GLN A 200 -23.02 8.68 -33.09
CA GLN A 200 -23.43 8.35 -31.73
C GLN A 200 -22.94 9.41 -30.74
N TYR A 201 -23.43 10.64 -30.91
CA TYR A 201 -22.88 11.81 -30.22
C TYR A 201 -23.06 11.78 -28.70
N GLN A 202 -24.15 11.19 -28.20
CA GLN A 202 -24.36 11.05 -26.74
C GLN A 202 -23.32 10.12 -26.10
N GLN A 203 -22.99 9.01 -26.75
CA GLN A 203 -21.94 8.09 -26.31
C GLN A 203 -20.55 8.75 -26.37
N ALA A 204 -20.29 9.53 -27.43
CA ALA A 204 -19.05 10.30 -27.56
C ALA A 204 -18.89 11.32 -26.43
N ILE A 205 -19.96 12.06 -26.08
CA ILE A 205 -19.96 13.02 -24.96
C ILE A 205 -19.53 12.32 -23.67
N LYS A 206 -20.09 11.15 -23.35
CA LYS A 206 -19.71 10.38 -22.15
C LYS A 206 -18.22 10.03 -22.12
N GLN A 207 -17.59 9.77 -23.26
CA GLN A 207 -16.15 9.50 -23.30
C GLN A 207 -15.33 10.79 -23.14
N TYR A 208 -15.76 11.89 -23.76
CA TYR A 208 -15.12 13.19 -23.53
C TYR A 208 -15.25 13.67 -22.08
N ASP A 209 -16.38 13.39 -21.42
CA ASP A 209 -16.54 13.68 -20.00
C ASP A 209 -15.48 12.98 -19.15
N LYS A 210 -15.17 11.72 -19.45
CA LYS A 210 -14.09 10.97 -18.78
C LYS A 210 -12.71 11.56 -19.07
N LEU A 211 -12.42 11.88 -20.33
CA LEU A 211 -11.14 12.49 -20.74
C LEU A 211 -10.88 13.84 -20.06
N ILE A 212 -11.93 14.66 -19.93
CA ILE A 212 -11.87 15.96 -19.24
C ILE A 212 -11.74 15.77 -17.72
N ALA A 213 -12.43 14.77 -17.14
CA ALA A 213 -12.37 14.47 -15.71
C ALA A 213 -11.00 13.95 -15.27
N GLU A 214 -10.29 13.22 -16.13
CA GLU A 214 -8.91 12.76 -15.88
C GLU A 214 -7.88 13.92 -15.85
N ARG A 215 -8.35 15.17 -15.87
CA ARG A 215 -7.54 16.40 -15.89
C ARG A 215 -6.56 16.44 -17.06
N SER A 216 -6.92 15.85 -18.20
CA SER A 216 -6.24 16.24 -19.43
C SER A 216 -6.45 17.74 -19.63
N SER A 217 -5.37 18.52 -19.57
CA SER A 217 -5.39 19.96 -19.83
C SER A 217 -5.59 20.28 -21.31
N ASP A 218 -5.98 19.29 -22.12
CA ASP A 218 -6.16 19.46 -23.56
C ASP A 218 -7.53 20.10 -23.87
N PRO A 219 -7.56 21.38 -24.27
CA PRO A 219 -8.81 22.05 -24.63
C PRO A 219 -9.45 21.49 -25.90
N GLU A 220 -8.75 20.64 -26.66
CA GLU A 220 -9.32 19.94 -27.81
C GLU A 220 -10.48 19.03 -27.38
N TYR A 221 -10.45 18.40 -26.20
CA TYR A 221 -11.54 17.54 -25.74
C TYR A 221 -12.83 18.32 -25.47
N GLN A 222 -12.72 19.50 -24.85
CA GLN A 222 -13.85 20.41 -24.66
C GLN A 222 -14.41 20.86 -26.01
N TYR A 223 -13.55 21.23 -26.95
CA TYR A 223 -13.97 21.56 -28.31
C TYR A 223 -14.70 20.41 -29.00
N LYS A 224 -14.16 19.19 -28.96
CA LYS A 224 -14.78 18.00 -29.57
C LYS A 224 -16.12 17.66 -28.90
N ARG A 225 -16.22 17.79 -27.57
CA ARG A 225 -17.49 17.63 -26.84
C ARG A 225 -18.51 18.70 -27.26
N ALA A 226 -18.08 19.95 -27.44
CA ALA A 226 -18.94 21.01 -27.93
C ALA A 226 -19.50 20.75 -29.34
N LEU A 227 -18.69 20.16 -30.23
CA LEU A 227 -19.16 19.73 -31.55
C LEU A 227 -20.25 18.67 -31.42
N CYS A 228 -20.08 17.69 -30.53
CA CYS A 228 -21.12 16.70 -30.24
C CYS A 228 -22.39 17.36 -29.68
N TYR A 229 -22.26 18.31 -28.76
CA TYR A 229 -23.39 19.06 -28.21
C TYR A 229 -24.18 19.81 -29.28
N GLN A 230 -23.50 20.44 -30.24
CA GLN A 230 -24.18 21.07 -31.39
C GLN A 230 -24.98 20.07 -32.21
N LYS A 231 -24.42 18.88 -32.47
CA LYS A 231 -25.09 17.85 -33.27
C LYS A 231 -26.34 17.29 -32.62
N ILE A 232 -26.44 17.36 -31.28
CA ILE A 232 -27.63 16.95 -30.53
C ILE A 232 -28.51 18.12 -30.07
N GLY A 233 -28.24 19.35 -30.54
CA GLY A 233 -29.06 20.54 -30.25
C GLY A 233 -28.84 21.19 -28.88
N ARG A 234 -27.86 20.73 -28.10
CA ARG A 234 -27.49 21.27 -26.78
C ARG A 234 -26.60 22.52 -26.91
N LYS A 235 -27.21 23.62 -27.39
CA LYS A 235 -26.47 24.83 -27.80
C LYS A 235 -25.79 25.55 -26.65
N ILE A 236 -26.41 25.59 -25.47
CA ILE A 236 -25.87 26.32 -24.31
C ILE A 236 -24.58 25.65 -23.83
N GLU A 237 -24.62 24.33 -23.70
CA GLU A 237 -23.48 23.51 -23.28
C GLU A 237 -22.35 23.55 -24.31
N ALA A 238 -22.69 23.51 -25.61
CA ALA A 238 -21.70 23.70 -26.66
C ALA A 238 -20.99 25.04 -26.55
N ILE A 239 -21.73 26.14 -26.32
CA ILE A 239 -21.12 27.48 -26.21
C ILE A 239 -20.27 27.59 -24.94
N SER A 240 -20.69 26.97 -23.84
CA SER A 240 -19.90 26.92 -22.61
C SER A 240 -18.57 26.20 -22.85
N ASP A 241 -18.59 25.01 -23.44
CA ASP A 241 -17.37 24.24 -23.73
C ASP A 241 -16.45 24.97 -24.72
N LEU A 242 -17.01 25.63 -25.74
CA LEU A 242 -16.22 26.43 -26.68
C LEU A 242 -15.59 27.65 -26.02
N ASN A 243 -16.28 28.27 -25.08
CA ASN A 243 -15.73 29.39 -24.31
C ASN A 243 -14.56 28.90 -23.46
N ASP A 244 -14.72 27.80 -22.75
CA ASP A 244 -13.70 27.24 -21.86
C ASP A 244 -12.45 26.81 -22.66
N ALA A 245 -12.65 26.15 -23.80
CA ALA A 245 -11.56 25.82 -24.73
C ALA A 245 -10.90 27.06 -25.34
N SER A 246 -11.69 28.11 -25.65
CA SER A 246 -11.17 29.38 -26.16
C SER A 246 -10.33 30.12 -25.12
N LEU A 247 -10.74 30.12 -23.85
CA LEU A 247 -9.99 30.71 -22.74
C LEU A 247 -8.66 29.99 -22.51
N ALA A 248 -8.63 28.68 -22.75
CA ALA A 248 -7.41 27.87 -22.77
C ALA A 248 -6.53 28.08 -24.03
N GLY A 249 -6.91 28.99 -24.94
CA GLY A 249 -6.13 29.34 -26.13
C GLY A 249 -6.35 28.45 -27.35
N TYR A 250 -7.37 27.57 -27.35
CA TYR A 250 -7.66 26.70 -28.49
C TYR A 250 -8.35 27.47 -29.62
N LYS A 251 -7.55 27.90 -30.60
CA LYS A 251 -7.99 28.75 -31.73
C LYS A 251 -9.23 28.24 -32.48
N PRO A 252 -9.39 26.93 -32.77
CA PRO A 252 -10.61 26.44 -33.42
C PRO A 252 -11.87 26.65 -32.57
N ALA A 253 -11.76 26.51 -31.24
CA ALA A 253 -12.88 26.83 -30.34
C ALA A 253 -13.19 28.32 -30.35
N THR A 254 -12.18 29.20 -30.30
CA THR A 254 -12.39 30.66 -30.39
C THR A 254 -13.15 31.05 -31.65
N ARG A 255 -12.76 30.50 -32.81
CA ARG A 255 -13.43 30.75 -34.09
C ARG A 255 -14.90 30.32 -34.04
N LEU A 256 -15.15 29.10 -33.59
CA LEU A 256 -16.51 28.54 -33.55
C LEU A 256 -17.38 29.21 -32.48
N TYR A 257 -16.81 29.59 -31.34
CA TYR A 257 -17.47 30.39 -30.30
C TYR A 257 -17.94 31.73 -30.85
N ASN A 258 -17.06 32.46 -31.55
CA ASN A 258 -17.40 33.74 -32.16
C ASN A 258 -18.46 33.63 -33.25
N GLN A 259 -18.44 32.54 -34.03
CA GLN A 259 -19.45 32.27 -35.05
C GLN A 259 -20.83 31.98 -34.44
N LEU A 260 -20.89 31.18 -33.37
CA LEU A 260 -22.16 30.72 -32.79
C LEU A 260 -22.77 31.67 -31.77
N ASN A 261 -21.94 32.54 -31.18
CA ASN A 261 -22.32 33.49 -30.16
C ASN A 261 -21.74 34.88 -30.47
N PRO A 262 -22.05 35.51 -31.62
CA PRO A 262 -21.45 36.78 -32.03
C PRO A 262 -21.78 37.92 -31.05
N LEU A 263 -20.93 38.94 -31.05
CA LEU A 263 -21.21 40.19 -30.32
C LEU A 263 -22.38 40.92 -30.96
N LEU A 264 -23.41 41.16 -30.17
CA LEU A 264 -24.56 41.97 -30.51
C LEU A 264 -24.42 43.34 -29.85
N ARG A 265 -25.05 44.35 -30.43
CA ARG A 265 -25.10 45.71 -29.89
C ARG A 265 -26.56 46.11 -29.73
N ARG A 266 -26.91 46.60 -28.54
CA ARG A 266 -28.20 47.24 -28.27
C ARG A 266 -27.99 48.68 -27.82
N VAL A 267 -28.91 49.55 -28.20
CA VAL A 267 -28.92 50.92 -27.68
C VAL A 267 -29.20 50.85 -26.18
N LEU A 268 -28.32 51.45 -25.39
CA LEU A 268 -28.46 51.55 -23.94
C LEU A 268 -29.26 52.81 -23.58
N TYR A 269 -28.85 53.95 -24.15
CA TYR A 269 -29.54 55.23 -24.05
C TYR A 269 -29.08 56.17 -25.17
N TYR A 270 -29.68 57.35 -25.24
CA TYR A 270 -29.29 58.43 -26.14
C TYR A 270 -28.55 59.53 -25.38
N GLN A 271 -27.36 59.87 -25.85
CA GLN A 271 -26.53 60.95 -25.33
C GLN A 271 -26.73 62.21 -26.17
N THR A 272 -27.03 63.31 -25.52
CA THR A 272 -27.12 64.63 -26.12
C THR A 272 -25.72 65.11 -26.51
N VAL A 273 -25.63 65.65 -27.72
CA VAL A 273 -24.39 66.11 -28.32
C VAL A 273 -24.43 67.64 -28.44
N CYS A 274 -23.34 68.29 -28.07
CA CYS A 274 -23.20 69.72 -28.28
C CYS A 274 -22.98 70.02 -29.78
N CYS A 275 -23.17 71.27 -30.20
CA CYS A 275 -23.09 71.62 -31.63
C CYS A 275 -21.69 71.54 -32.24
N ASP A 276 -20.65 71.51 -31.42
CA ASP A 276 -19.27 71.22 -31.83
C ASP A 276 -18.96 69.71 -31.99
N GLY A 277 -19.94 68.83 -31.73
CA GLY A 277 -19.81 67.37 -31.84
C GLY A 277 -19.33 66.68 -30.56
N SER A 278 -19.05 67.42 -29.48
CA SER A 278 -18.70 66.87 -28.16
C SER A 278 -19.92 66.32 -27.39
N ASP A 279 -19.67 65.45 -26.41
CA ASP A 279 -20.72 64.86 -25.57
C ASP A 279 -21.12 65.82 -24.45
N SER A 280 -22.42 66.05 -24.27
CA SER A 280 -22.94 66.80 -23.12
C SER A 280 -22.82 65.94 -21.86
N PRO A 281 -21.91 66.18 -20.90
CA PRO A 281 -21.63 65.24 -19.81
C PRO A 281 -22.85 64.98 -18.91
N SER A 282 -23.73 65.96 -18.80
CA SER A 282 -24.95 65.93 -17.99
C SER A 282 -26.21 65.54 -18.79
N ASN A 283 -26.08 65.29 -20.10
CA ASN A 283 -27.21 65.05 -21.00
C ASN A 283 -28.25 66.20 -20.99
N ALA A 284 -27.84 67.42 -20.60
CA ALA A 284 -28.72 68.57 -20.41
C ALA A 284 -29.23 69.12 -21.75
N LYS A 285 -30.48 69.59 -21.76
CA LYS A 285 -31.17 70.20 -22.91
C LYS A 285 -31.74 71.56 -22.51
N GLY A 286 -31.85 72.49 -23.47
CA GLY A 286 -32.46 73.81 -23.26
C GLY A 286 -31.47 74.97 -23.34
N SER A 287 -31.98 76.19 -23.12
CA SER A 287 -31.19 77.42 -23.15
C SER A 287 -30.10 77.40 -22.07
N GLY A 288 -28.84 77.63 -22.48
CA GLY A 288 -27.68 77.63 -21.59
C GLY A 288 -26.92 76.30 -21.48
N ALA A 289 -27.49 75.17 -21.93
CA ALA A 289 -26.77 73.90 -22.02
C ALA A 289 -25.72 73.94 -23.15
N CYS A 290 -24.54 73.33 -22.93
CA CYS A 290 -23.42 73.35 -23.88
C CYS A 290 -23.01 74.77 -24.33
N SER A 291 -23.14 75.81 -23.49
CA SER A 291 -22.89 77.21 -23.87
C SER A 291 -21.47 77.47 -24.42
N HIS A 292 -20.46 76.80 -23.86
CA HIS A 292 -19.07 76.86 -24.34
C HIS A 292 -18.82 76.03 -25.61
N HIS A 293 -19.77 75.16 -25.98
CA HIS A 293 -19.71 74.23 -27.11
C HIS A 293 -20.72 74.59 -28.22
N GLY A 294 -21.15 75.87 -28.27
CA GLY A 294 -22.06 76.38 -29.29
C GLY A 294 -23.54 75.98 -29.11
N GLY A 295 -23.91 75.48 -27.92
CA GLY A 295 -25.26 75.05 -27.60
C GLY A 295 -25.52 73.56 -27.85
N VAL A 296 -26.75 73.12 -27.62
CA VAL A 296 -27.20 71.75 -27.86
C VAL A 296 -27.79 71.64 -29.25
N CYS A 297 -27.31 70.69 -30.04
CA CYS A 297 -27.81 70.46 -31.38
C CYS A 297 -29.07 69.55 -31.37
N ASN A 298 -29.94 69.68 -32.37
CA ASN A 298 -31.23 68.97 -32.47
C ASN A 298 -31.09 67.48 -32.84
N TRP A 299 -30.08 66.79 -32.33
CA TRP A 299 -29.93 65.35 -32.48
C TRP A 299 -29.22 64.75 -31.27
N ASN A 300 -29.52 63.49 -30.96
CA ASN A 300 -28.84 62.72 -29.91
C ASN A 300 -28.10 61.55 -30.56
N LYS A 301 -26.93 61.21 -30.04
CA LYS A 301 -26.20 60.02 -30.47
C LYS A 301 -26.61 58.79 -29.65
N PRO A 302 -26.86 57.64 -30.29
CA PRO A 302 -27.11 56.40 -29.55
C PRO A 302 -25.81 55.89 -28.91
N ILE A 303 -25.87 55.54 -27.62
CA ILE A 303 -24.81 54.80 -26.92
C ILE A 303 -25.17 53.32 -26.95
N TYR A 304 -24.23 52.48 -27.40
CA TYR A 304 -24.44 51.04 -27.52
C TYR A 304 -23.73 50.27 -26.41
N LYS A 305 -24.38 49.23 -25.85
CA LYS A 305 -23.72 48.17 -25.06
C LYS A 305 -23.51 46.96 -25.98
N THR A 306 -22.28 46.46 -26.05
CA THR A 306 -21.99 45.16 -26.69
C THR A 306 -22.22 44.02 -25.70
N TYR A 307 -22.88 42.96 -26.14
CA TYR A 307 -23.17 41.78 -25.33
C TYR A 307 -23.22 40.52 -26.21
N ARG A 308 -23.15 39.35 -25.60
CA ARG A 308 -23.39 38.07 -26.28
C ARG A 308 -24.69 37.46 -25.77
N LYS A 309 -25.41 36.75 -26.64
CA LYS A 309 -26.69 36.11 -26.26
C LYS A 309 -26.48 35.03 -25.19
N TYR A 310 -25.36 34.33 -25.25
CA TYR A 310 -25.02 33.23 -24.36
C TYR A 310 -23.78 33.60 -23.54
N ASP A 311 -23.89 34.61 -22.70
CA ASP A 311 -22.84 35.03 -21.78
C ASP A 311 -22.99 34.29 -20.44
N ARG A 312 -21.89 33.78 -19.87
CA ARG A 312 -21.93 33.13 -18.53
C ARG A 312 -22.21 34.13 -17.42
N THR A 313 -21.96 35.42 -17.68
CA THR A 313 -22.08 36.47 -16.67
C THR A 313 -23.51 36.92 -16.39
N GLY A 314 -24.50 36.58 -17.24
CA GLY A 314 -25.91 36.85 -16.93
C GLY A 314 -26.32 38.32 -16.74
N PHE A 315 -25.47 39.31 -17.07
CA PHE A 315 -25.69 40.76 -16.84
C PHE A 315 -25.56 41.66 -18.09
#